data_AF-A0A2X3M2G9-F1
#
_entry.id   AF-A0A2X3M2G9-F1
#
_cell.length_a   1.000
_cell.length_b   1.000
_cell.length_c   1.000
_cell.angle_alpha   90.00
_cell.angle_beta   90.00
_cell.angle_gamma   90.00
#
_symmetry.space_group_name_H-M   'P 1'
#
loop_
_entity.id
_entity.type
_entity.pdbx_description
1 polymer ?
#
loop_
_entity_poly.entity_id
_entity_poly.type
_entity_poly.pdbx_seq_one_letter_code
_entity_poly.pdbx_strand_id
1 'polypeptide(L)'
;MYQDKILVRQLGLQPYEPISQAMHEFTDTRDDSTLDEIWLVEHYPVFTQGQAGKAEHILMPGDIPVIQSDRGGQVTYHGRDNR
;
A
#
# COMPACT_ATOMS: atom_id res chain seq x y z
N MET A 1 4.79 -27.44 -6.48
CA MET A 1 3.63 -27.81 -5.65
C MET A 1 2.94 -26.52 -5.31
N TYR A 2 1.63 -26.38 -5.55
CA TYR A 2 0.91 -25.20 -5.05
C TYR A 2 0.86 -25.30 -3.53
N GLN A 3 1.24 -24.22 -2.84
CA GLN A 3 1.20 -24.17 -1.39
C GLN A 3 -0.24 -23.81 -1.00
N ASP A 4 -1.01 -24.78 -0.49
CA ASP A 4 -2.46 -24.63 -0.22
C ASP A 4 -2.81 -23.70 0.96
N LYS A 5 -1.82 -22.97 1.51
CA LYS A 5 -1.96 -22.15 2.71
C LYS A 5 -1.55 -20.71 2.40
N ILE A 6 -2.44 -19.78 2.75
CA ILE A 6 -2.22 -18.34 2.69
C ILE A 6 -2.23 -17.81 4.12
N LEU A 7 -1.27 -16.95 4.47
CA LEU A 7 -1.29 -16.24 5.74
C LEU A 7 -2.06 -14.93 5.59
N VAL A 8 -3.01 -14.67 6.50
CA VAL A 8 -3.74 -13.40 6.54
C VAL A 8 -3.20 -12.58 7.71
N ARG A 9 -2.59 -11.43 7.41
CA ARG A 9 -2.11 -10.46 8.40
C ARG A 9 -3.18 -9.41 8.66
N GLN A 10 -3.54 -9.20 9.93
CA GLN A 10 -4.40 -8.09 10.35
C GLN A 10 -3.54 -7.04 11.05
N LEU A 11 -3.27 -5.94 10.37
CA LEU A 11 -2.28 -4.93 10.79
C LEU A 11 -2.91 -3.71 11.48
N GLY A 12 -4.23 -3.54 11.35
CA GLY A 12 -4.95 -2.40 11.90
C GLY A 12 -4.57 -1.08 11.22
N LEU A 13 -4.62 0.02 11.97
CA LEU A 13 -4.29 1.36 11.48
C LEU A 13 -2.77 1.58 11.48
N GLN A 14 -2.19 1.86 10.31
CA GLN A 14 -0.74 2.00 10.11
C GLN A 14 -0.39 3.14 9.15
N PRO A 15 0.79 3.78 9.29
CA PRO A 15 1.30 4.69 8.25
C PRO A 15 1.55 3.94 6.93
N TYR A 16 1.34 4.61 5.79
CA TYR A 16 1.44 3.98 4.47
C TYR A 16 2.87 3.53 4.13
N GLU A 17 3.85 4.43 4.24
CA GLU A 17 5.23 4.20 3.83
C GLU A 17 5.87 2.95 4.46
N PRO A 18 5.84 2.75 5.79
CA PRO A 18 6.43 1.57 6.41
C PRO A 18 5.77 0.25 5.98
N ILE A 19 4.46 0.27 5.72
CA ILE A 19 3.74 -0.93 5.24
C ILE A 19 4.09 -1.22 3.78
N SER A 20 4.16 -0.20 2.93
CA SER A 20 4.61 -0.36 1.54
C SER A 20 6.03 -0.93 1.49
N GLN A 21 6.94 -0.37 2.29
CA GLN A 21 8.33 -0.83 2.39
C GLN A 21 8.40 -2.29 2.84
N ALA A 22 7.64 -2.67 3.87
CA ALA A 22 7.60 -4.04 4.36
C ALA A 22 7.02 -5.03 3.31
N MET A 23 6.06 -4.60 2.48
CA MET A 23 5.57 -5.42 1.37
C MET A 23 6.62 -5.60 0.26
N HIS A 24 7.41 -4.56 -0.05
CA HIS A 24 8.55 -4.68 -0.97
C HIS A 24 9.59 -5.65 -0.42
N GLU A 25 10.02 -5.47 0.83
CA GLU A 25 11.01 -6.33 1.47
C GLU A 25 10.55 -7.79 1.54
N PHE A 26 9.28 -8.03 1.87
CA PHE A 26 8.69 -9.37 1.83
C PHE A 26 8.76 -9.98 0.43
N THR A 27 8.45 -9.19 -0.59
CA THR A 27 8.47 -9.66 -1.99
C THR A 27 9.88 -9.91 -2.49
N ASP A 28 10.84 -9.07 -2.12
CA ASP A 28 12.24 -9.17 -2.55
C ASP A 28 12.97 -10.34 -1.89
N THR A 29 12.54 -10.76 -0.70
CA THR A 29 13.20 -11.80 0.09
C THR A 29 12.49 -13.16 0.07
N ARG A 30 11.32 -13.26 -0.56
CA ARG A 30 10.58 -14.53 -0.62
C ARG A 30 11.22 -15.54 -1.56
N ASP A 31 11.10 -16.82 -1.22
CA ASP A 31 11.51 -17.95 -2.04
C ASP A 31 10.37 -18.96 -2.22
N ASP A 32 10.65 -20.09 -2.88
CA ASP A 32 9.67 -21.15 -3.15
C ASP A 32 9.08 -21.81 -1.89
N SER A 33 9.63 -21.54 -0.71
CA SER A 33 9.13 -22.03 0.58
C SER A 33 8.30 -21.01 1.35
N THR A 34 8.38 -19.72 0.99
CA THR A 34 7.63 -18.64 1.62
C THR A 34 6.15 -18.71 1.26
N LEU A 35 5.28 -18.77 2.28
CA LEU A 35 3.83 -18.73 2.09
C LEU A 35 3.38 -17.38 1.52
N ASP A 36 2.43 -17.39 0.59
CA ASP A 36 1.77 -16.16 0.17
C ASP A 36 1.01 -15.51 1.33
N GLU A 37 0.96 -14.18 1.31
CA GLU A 37 0.35 -13.40 2.38
C GLU A 37 -0.68 -12.39 1.85
N ILE A 38 -1.76 -12.20 2.60
CA ILE A 38 -2.74 -11.14 2.39
C ILE A 38 -2.66 -10.19 3.58
N TRP A 39 -2.38 -8.91 3.32
CA TRP A 39 -2.20 -7.90 4.34
C TRP A 39 -3.43 -7.01 4.41
N LEU A 40 -4.17 -7.11 5.51
CA LEU A 40 -5.34 -6.27 5.79
C LEU A 40 -4.91 -5.11 6.70
N VAL A 41 -5.02 -3.89 6.18
CA VAL A 41 -4.51 -2.67 6.82
C VAL A 41 -5.43 -1.49 6.54
N GLU A 42 -5.53 -0.59 7.51
CA GLU A 42 -6.11 0.75 7.34
C GLU A 42 -4.98 1.78 7.41
N HIS A 43 -5.07 2.88 6.66
CA HIS A 43 -4.06 3.94 6.69
C HIS A 43 -4.57 5.23 7.33
N TYR A 44 -3.65 6.03 7.86
CA TYR A 44 -3.90 7.45 8.08
C TYR A 44 -4.15 8.14 6.73
N PRO A 45 -4.89 9.26 6.69
CA PRO A 45 -5.17 9.99 5.45
C PRO A 45 -3.90 10.22 4.61
N VAL A 46 -3.91 9.74 3.38
CA VAL A 46 -2.78 9.84 2.44
C VAL A 46 -3.28 9.73 1.00
N PHE A 47 -2.71 10.55 0.11
CA PHE A 47 -2.83 10.33 -1.32
C PHE A 47 -1.63 9.52 -1.79
N THR A 48 -1.87 8.51 -2.63
CA THR A 48 -0.78 7.80 -3.31
C THR A 48 -0.91 7.97 -4.81
N GLN A 49 0.20 8.24 -5.48
CA GLN A 49 0.27 8.44 -6.91
C GLN A 49 1.00 7.25 -7.55
N GLY A 50 0.31 6.51 -8.41
CA GLY A 50 0.92 5.42 -9.17
C GLY A 50 1.76 5.91 -10.34
N GLN A 51 2.45 4.99 -11.02
CA GLN A 51 3.40 5.27 -12.11
C GLN A 51 2.79 6.01 -13.31
N ALA A 52 1.49 5.84 -13.57
CA ALA A 52 0.79 6.55 -14.64
C ALA A 52 0.20 7.89 -14.18
N GLY A 53 0.36 8.24 -12.91
CA GLY A 53 -0.08 9.49 -12.34
C GLY A 53 0.83 10.63 -12.77
N LYS A 54 0.23 11.72 -13.24
CA LYS A 54 0.95 12.99 -13.44
C LYS A 54 0.79 13.85 -12.20
N ALA A 55 1.84 14.58 -11.82
CA ALA A 55 1.83 15.48 -10.65
C ALA A 55 0.71 16.53 -10.72
N GLU A 56 0.30 16.92 -11.92
CA GLU A 56 -0.79 17.87 -12.20
C GLU A 56 -2.20 17.38 -11.80
N HIS A 57 -2.39 16.09 -11.49
CA HIS A 57 -3.70 15.55 -11.09
C HIS A 57 -4.01 15.68 -9.60
N ILE A 58 -3.08 16.23 -8.80
CA ILE A 58 -3.30 16.49 -7.38
C ILE A 58 -3.67 17.96 -7.21
N LEU A 59 -4.97 18.25 -7.28
CA LEU A 59 -5.49 19.59 -7.05
C LEU A 59 -5.65 19.81 -5.54
N MET A 60 -4.67 20.49 -4.93
CA MET A 60 -4.70 21.01 -3.56
C MET A 60 -4.92 19.94 -2.46
N PRO A 61 -3.88 19.14 -2.11
CA PRO A 61 -4.01 18.08 -1.11
C PRO A 61 -4.20 18.60 0.34
N GLY A 62 -4.10 19.92 0.57
CA GLY A 62 -4.08 20.49 1.91
C GLY A 62 -2.88 19.96 2.71
N ASP A 63 -3.12 19.51 3.93
CA ASP A 63 -2.10 18.93 4.82
C ASP A 63 -1.95 17.40 4.65
N ILE A 64 -2.71 16.78 3.74
CA ILE A 64 -2.64 15.33 3.52
C ILE A 64 -1.38 15.00 2.69
N PRO A 65 -0.51 14.09 3.16
CA PRO A 65 0.69 13.73 2.42
C PRO A 65 0.35 13.07 1.07
N VAL A 66 1.22 13.34 0.09
CA VAL A 66 1.20 12.67 -1.22
C VAL A 66 2.46 11.81 -1.31
N ILE A 67 2.28 10.51 -1.49
CA ILE A 67 3.39 9.54 -1.57
C ILE A 67 3.42 8.92 -2.97
N GLN A 68 4.61 8.83 -3.56
CA GLN A 68 4.80 8.11 -4.82
C GLN A 68 4.74 6.61 -4.56
N SER A 69 3.99 5.89 -5.39
CA SER A 69 3.88 4.44 -5.36
C SER A 69 4.27 3.87 -6.72
N ASP A 70 4.84 2.68 -6.72
CA ASP A 70 5.19 1.94 -7.91
C ASP A 70 4.00 1.18 -8.53
N ARG A 71 2.81 1.25 -7.91
CA ARG A 71 1.59 0.66 -8.47
C ARG A 71 1.20 1.30 -9.80
N GLY A 72 0.47 0.55 -10.63
CA GLY A 72 -0.21 1.10 -11.80
C GLY A 72 -1.30 2.12 -11.43
N GLY A 73 -1.71 2.92 -12.42
CA GLY A 73 -2.80 3.90 -12.28
C GLY A 73 -2.35 5.30 -11.86
N GLN A 74 -3.32 6.18 -11.63
CA GLN A 74 -3.10 7.59 -11.28
C GLN A 74 -3.09 7.78 -9.75
N VAL A 75 -3.78 8.80 -9.24
CA VAL A 75 -3.88 9.13 -7.80
C VAL A 75 -5.05 8.39 -7.15
N THR A 76 -4.88 7.94 -5.91
CA THR A 76 -5.97 7.45 -5.05
C THR A 76 -5.78 7.94 -3.62
N TYR A 77 -6.87 7.99 -2.86
CA TYR A 77 -6.87 8.29 -1.43
C TYR A 77 -6.96 7.01 -0.59
N HIS A 78 -6.22 6.96 0.52
CA HIS A 78 -6.38 5.99 1.59
C HIS A 78 -6.56 6.74 2.90
N GLY A 79 -7.45 6.25 3.75
CA GLY A 79 -7.73 6.87 5.03
C GLY A 79 -9.06 6.38 5.57
N ARG A 80 -9.25 6.41 6.89
CA ARG A 80 -10.58 6.27 7.45
C ARG A 80 -11.47 7.40 6.93
N ASP A 81 -12.65 7.05 6.44
CA ASP A 81 -13.69 8.03 6.17
C ASP A 81 -14.18 8.51 7.54
N ASN A 82 -13.87 9.76 7.93
CA ASN A 82 -14.37 10.36 9.17
C ASN A 82 -15.84 10.80 8.98
N ARG A 83 -16.71 9.87 8.56
CA ARG A 83 -18.16 10.08 8.66
C ARG A 83 -18.67 9.70 10.04
#